data_AF-A0A7C1Y3Y5-F1
#
_entry.id   AF-A0A7C1Y3Y5-F1
#
_cell.length_a   1.000
_cell.length_b   1.000
_cell.length_c   1.000
_cell.angle_alpha   90.00
_cell.angle_beta   90.00
_cell.angle_gamma   90.00
#
_symmetry.space_group_name_H-M   'P 1'
#
loop_
_entity.id
_entity.type
_entity.pdbx_description
1 polymer ?
#
loop_
_entity_poly.entity_id
_entity_poly.type
_entity_poly.pdbx_seq_one_letter_code
_entity_poly.pdbx_strand_id
1 'polypeptide(L)'
;MAIHTRKSVKKPSYMCGGQSAHPDPHERLGQCNAANLLDGGAHDLVYVKLVVFAAGSSGSGLSNSTPKYDVGNFDRRPARVFSGRRWRHQITRIRSGRPDGGFTTRQVLPSAFSFPMFLHRRRIIMFGRSICIVSIALMLLTAGNAGAELVGWWRLDGDASDSSGNGNDGVLFGDPQWVDGKIGGALEFDGVDDRVEMPGTSPAEGFPSFEGEVTWAVWFKTPGGGRGTVIAQDPPGGAHVSGNRQLNVETTGHLRIRANSVGALNSYNSNITVNDDEWHHAAITIAFEPIGTNDAMKVYIDGDLGSGYELDSVDINSRMAASTDFIFMLGYNAGAPFLGLIDDVRVYDHVLSQEEILVAMAGGGGGNPLAGAPNPADGALYENTWANLGWRAGYYAVSHDVYFGTSFDDVNNGVEGTFAGNLATTFQVVGFPGFPEPGGLVPGTTYYWRVDEVNDANASSPWKGDVWSFMVPPKIAYQPDPADGARFTPTDVTLSWTPGLNAKLHSVYFGDNLDDVGNAVGAVPDTETT
;
A
#
# COMPACT_ATOMS: atom_id res chain seq x y z
N MET A 1 54.16 10.38 17.86
CA MET A 1 55.35 9.71 18.42
C MET A 1 54.94 8.30 18.82
N ALA A 2 55.62 7.26 18.34
CA ALA A 2 55.29 5.87 18.70
C ALA A 2 56.03 5.44 19.97
N ILE A 3 55.53 4.40 20.66
CA ILE A 3 56.32 3.22 21.06
C ILE A 3 55.38 2.12 21.62
N HIS A 4 55.56 0.90 21.13
CA HIS A 4 54.94 -0.34 21.63
C HIS A 4 55.76 -0.91 22.81
N THR A 5 55.17 -1.79 23.64
CA THR A 5 55.59 -3.21 23.66
C THR A 5 54.70 -4.13 24.52
N ARG A 6 54.56 -5.38 24.06
CA ARG A 6 53.94 -6.52 24.77
C ARG A 6 55.00 -7.34 25.52
N LYS A 7 54.57 -8.27 26.40
CA LYS A 7 55.18 -9.61 26.66
C LYS A 7 54.26 -10.44 27.59
N SER A 8 54.35 -11.78 27.74
CA SER A 8 54.24 -12.89 26.75
C SER A 8 54.58 -14.25 27.41
N VAL A 9 53.81 -15.33 27.16
CA VAL A 9 54.18 -16.74 27.50
C VAL A 9 53.64 -17.68 26.40
N LYS A 10 54.47 -18.10 25.42
CA LYS A 10 55.13 -19.43 25.20
C LYS A 10 54.18 -20.58 24.74
N LYS A 11 54.44 -21.40 23.68
CA LYS A 11 55.64 -22.06 23.05
C LYS A 11 55.90 -23.51 23.52
N PRO A 12 56.65 -24.40 22.79
CA PRO A 12 57.53 -24.24 21.58
C PRO A 12 56.78 -24.62 20.26
N SER A 13 57.30 -25.13 19.11
CA SER A 13 58.60 -25.58 18.50
C SER A 13 58.36 -25.72 16.96
N TYR A 14 59.26 -25.88 15.97
CA TYR A 14 60.73 -25.77 15.71
C TYR A 14 60.89 -25.57 14.16
N MET A 15 61.76 -24.70 13.61
CA MET A 15 63.17 -24.90 13.15
C MET A 15 63.36 -26.05 12.12
N CYS A 16 63.97 -25.91 10.92
CA CYS A 16 64.65 -24.83 10.13
C CYS A 16 64.20 -24.94 8.63
N GLY A 17 64.40 -24.06 7.62
CA GLY A 17 65.42 -23.05 7.23
C GLY A 17 66.08 -23.48 5.88
N GLY A 18 66.36 -22.66 4.85
CA GLY A 18 66.14 -21.22 4.57
C GLY A 18 66.70 -20.76 3.18
N GLN A 19 66.79 -19.44 2.95
CA GLN A 19 67.48 -18.69 1.86
C GLN A 19 66.93 -18.59 0.38
N SER A 20 66.48 -17.37 0.06
CA SER A 20 66.77 -16.51 -1.15
C SER A 20 66.22 -16.77 -2.58
N ALA A 21 65.74 -15.64 -3.15
CA ALA A 21 65.71 -15.19 -4.57
C ALA A 21 64.53 -15.54 -5.52
N HIS A 22 64.05 -14.50 -6.23
CA HIS A 22 63.28 -14.52 -7.50
C HIS A 22 64.24 -14.81 -8.69
N PRO A 23 63.80 -15.21 -9.90
CA PRO A 23 62.62 -14.70 -10.63
C PRO A 23 61.74 -15.73 -11.41
N ASP A 24 60.82 -15.18 -12.21
CA ASP A 24 60.02 -15.70 -13.34
C ASP A 24 60.76 -16.59 -14.39
N PRO A 25 60.08 -17.23 -15.38
CA PRO A 25 58.75 -17.91 -15.40
C PRO A 25 58.79 -19.24 -16.25
N HIS A 26 57.67 -19.60 -16.91
CA HIS A 26 57.44 -20.63 -17.96
C HIS A 26 57.07 -22.11 -17.61
N GLU A 27 55.84 -22.45 -17.99
CA GLU A 27 55.39 -23.58 -18.84
C GLU A 27 55.83 -25.06 -18.64
N ARG A 28 54.77 -25.90 -18.59
CA ARG A 28 54.52 -27.15 -19.37
C ARG A 28 54.83 -28.54 -18.79
N LEU A 29 53.86 -29.43 -19.08
CA LEU A 29 53.89 -30.92 -19.13
C LEU A 29 54.12 -31.64 -17.77
N GLY A 30 53.29 -32.60 -17.35
CA GLY A 30 52.08 -33.18 -17.94
C GLY A 30 51.99 -34.70 -17.66
N GLN A 31 50.93 -35.15 -17.00
CA GLN A 31 50.53 -36.55 -16.70
C GLN A 31 49.09 -36.51 -16.13
N CYS A 32 48.16 -37.44 -16.40
CA CYS A 32 48.20 -38.72 -17.11
C CYS A 32 47.00 -38.90 -18.06
N ASN A 33 47.19 -39.75 -19.07
CA ASN A 33 46.12 -40.43 -19.82
C ASN A 33 45.41 -41.48 -18.92
N ALA A 34 44.28 -42.12 -19.29
CA ALA A 34 43.10 -41.81 -20.12
C ALA A 34 42.26 -43.10 -20.15
N ALA A 35 40.93 -43.01 -20.16
CA ALA A 35 40.06 -44.17 -20.45
C ALA A 35 38.80 -43.68 -21.15
N ASN A 36 38.44 -44.31 -22.27
CA ASN A 36 37.45 -43.79 -23.19
C ASN A 36 36.01 -44.12 -22.78
N LEU A 37 35.12 -43.16 -22.94
CA LEU A 37 33.79 -43.39 -23.50
C LEU A 37 33.55 -42.31 -24.56
N LEU A 38 32.94 -42.71 -25.68
CA LEU A 38 32.66 -41.83 -26.80
C LEU A 38 31.27 -41.22 -26.60
N ASP A 39 31.16 -39.89 -26.60
CA ASP A 39 30.25 -39.25 -27.55
C ASP A 39 30.75 -37.87 -27.98
N GLY A 40 30.42 -37.48 -29.21
CA GLY A 40 30.90 -36.27 -29.88
C GLY A 40 29.87 -35.15 -29.85
N GLY A 41 29.51 -34.68 -28.67
CA GLY A 41 28.62 -33.52 -28.51
C GLY A 41 29.30 -32.22 -28.92
N ALA A 42 29.09 -31.76 -30.16
CA ALA A 42 29.22 -30.35 -30.47
C ALA A 42 28.13 -29.60 -29.67
N HIS A 43 28.54 -28.66 -28.82
CA HIS A 43 27.60 -27.75 -28.17
C HIS A 43 27.33 -26.61 -29.14
N ASP A 44 26.36 -26.81 -30.03
CA ASP A 44 25.95 -25.81 -31.01
C ASP A 44 25.38 -24.59 -30.27
N LEU A 45 26.16 -23.52 -30.25
CA LEU A 45 25.81 -22.24 -29.63
C LEU A 45 24.85 -21.51 -30.56
N VAL A 46 23.56 -21.55 -30.23
CA VAL A 46 22.54 -20.80 -30.96
C VAL A 46 22.39 -19.42 -30.36
N TYR A 47 22.52 -18.40 -31.20
CA TYR A 47 22.36 -16.99 -30.88
C TYR A 47 20.98 -16.51 -31.33
N VAL A 48 20.35 -15.69 -30.48
CA VAL A 48 19.09 -15.03 -30.80
C VAL A 48 19.27 -13.52 -30.67
N LYS A 49 18.80 -12.76 -31.66
CA LYS A 49 18.67 -11.30 -31.57
C LYS A 49 17.25 -10.92 -31.93
N LEU A 50 16.78 -9.85 -31.30
CA LEU A 50 15.41 -9.38 -31.43
C LEU A 50 15.42 -7.87 -31.66
N VAL A 51 14.73 -7.42 -32.71
CA VAL A 51 14.64 -6.00 -33.07
C VAL A 51 13.17 -5.59 -33.11
N VAL A 52 12.86 -4.50 -32.40
CA VAL A 52 11.51 -3.93 -32.27
C VAL A 52 11.38 -2.68 -33.12
N PHE A 53 10.24 -2.53 -33.79
CA PHE A 53 9.87 -1.31 -34.50
C PHE A 53 8.55 -0.73 -33.99
N ALA A 54 8.56 0.57 -33.68
CA ALA A 54 7.36 1.36 -33.42
C ALA A 54 7.03 2.19 -34.67
N ALA A 55 5.92 1.88 -35.34
CA ALA A 55 5.53 2.53 -36.58
C ALA A 55 4.93 3.93 -36.32
N GLY A 56 5.59 4.98 -36.83
CA GLY A 56 5.06 6.35 -36.79
C GLY A 56 3.81 6.51 -37.67
N SER A 57 2.77 7.17 -37.15
CA SER A 57 1.49 7.28 -37.83
C SER A 57 1.54 8.24 -39.03
N SER A 58 1.31 7.70 -40.22
CA SER A 58 0.89 8.45 -41.40
C SER A 58 -0.33 7.78 -42.00
N GLY A 59 -1.38 8.57 -42.30
CA GLY A 59 -2.70 8.03 -42.63
C GLY A 59 -3.16 8.37 -44.04
N SER A 60 -3.65 7.37 -44.78
CA SER A 60 -4.49 7.58 -45.96
C SER A 60 -5.29 6.34 -46.38
N GLY A 61 -6.58 6.52 -46.68
CA GLY A 61 -7.24 5.86 -47.83
C GLY A 61 -7.66 4.38 -47.75
N LEU A 62 -8.89 4.15 -47.28
CA LEU A 62 -9.93 3.30 -47.90
C LEU A 62 -9.53 2.16 -48.87
N SER A 63 -10.03 0.93 -48.60
CA SER A 63 -11.09 0.31 -49.44
C SER A 63 -11.61 -1.03 -48.87
N ASN A 64 -12.79 -1.45 -49.32
CA ASN A 64 -13.45 -2.71 -48.92
C ASN A 64 -13.00 -3.91 -49.77
N SER A 65 -12.86 -5.09 -49.16
CA SER A 65 -13.31 -6.35 -49.79
C SER A 65 -13.59 -7.47 -48.76
N THR A 66 -14.72 -8.15 -48.94
CA THR A 66 -15.07 -9.40 -48.25
C THR A 66 -15.43 -10.46 -49.29
N PRO A 67 -14.96 -11.71 -49.16
CA PRO A 67 -15.62 -12.88 -49.73
C PRO A 67 -16.27 -13.76 -48.65
N LYS A 68 -17.24 -14.59 -49.08
CA LYS A 68 -17.92 -15.66 -48.31
C LYS A 68 -17.22 -17.01 -48.58
N TYR A 69 -17.45 -18.13 -47.87
CA TYR A 69 -18.69 -18.93 -47.87
C TYR A 69 -18.63 -20.15 -46.91
N ASP A 70 -19.79 -20.48 -46.28
CA ASP A 70 -20.27 -21.79 -45.79
C ASP A 70 -19.38 -22.62 -44.81
N VAL A 71 -19.87 -23.59 -44.01
CA VAL A 71 -20.91 -24.63 -44.23
C VAL A 71 -21.62 -25.06 -42.92
N GLY A 72 -22.88 -25.53 -42.98
CA GLY A 72 -23.28 -26.75 -42.23
C GLY A 72 -24.25 -26.71 -41.03
N ASN A 73 -25.56 -26.62 -41.30
CA ASN A 73 -26.73 -27.06 -40.50
C ASN A 73 -26.56 -28.05 -39.31
N PHE A 74 -27.41 -27.93 -38.27
CA PHE A 74 -28.27 -29.04 -37.78
C PHE A 74 -29.59 -28.60 -37.08
N ASP A 75 -30.52 -29.55 -36.96
CA ASP A 75 -32.00 -29.54 -36.82
C ASP A 75 -32.83 -28.76 -35.73
N ARG A 76 -34.04 -28.34 -36.17
CA ARG A 76 -35.43 -28.46 -35.58
C ARG A 76 -35.88 -27.84 -34.21
N ARG A 77 -36.70 -26.77 -34.30
CA ARG A 77 -38.18 -26.65 -34.01
C ARG A 77 -38.84 -27.26 -32.72
N PRO A 78 -40.03 -26.78 -32.23
CA PRO A 78 -40.78 -25.52 -32.50
C PRO A 78 -41.54 -24.81 -31.32
N ALA A 79 -41.74 -23.49 -31.48
CA ALA A 79 -42.85 -22.58 -31.11
C ALA A 79 -43.99 -22.91 -30.08
N ARG A 80 -44.40 -21.85 -29.34
CA ARG A 80 -45.80 -21.53 -28.92
C ARG A 80 -46.10 -20.02 -29.04
N VAL A 81 -47.38 -19.62 -28.97
CA VAL A 81 -47.93 -18.30 -29.42
C VAL A 81 -49.07 -17.80 -28.49
N PHE A 82 -49.51 -16.53 -28.67
CA PHE A 82 -50.66 -15.79 -28.04
C PHE A 82 -50.40 -15.15 -26.65
N SER A 83 -51.03 -14.04 -26.21
CA SER A 83 -51.66 -12.82 -26.82
C SER A 83 -52.10 -11.87 -25.67
N GLY A 84 -52.49 -10.58 -25.80
CA GLY A 84 -52.64 -9.61 -26.91
C GLY A 84 -53.74 -8.55 -26.61
N ARG A 85 -53.91 -7.51 -27.47
CA ARG A 85 -54.91 -6.38 -27.42
C ARG A 85 -54.57 -5.18 -26.49
N ARG A 86 -55.15 -3.97 -26.60
CA ARG A 86 -55.40 -3.02 -27.74
C ARG A 86 -55.92 -1.64 -27.19
N TRP A 87 -55.33 -0.52 -27.65
CA TRP A 87 -55.88 0.87 -27.82
C TRP A 87 -56.83 1.55 -26.81
N ARG A 88 -56.54 2.84 -26.51
CA ARG A 88 -57.48 3.99 -26.73
C ARG A 88 -56.76 5.35 -26.78
N HIS A 89 -57.48 6.37 -27.26
CA HIS A 89 -57.12 7.81 -27.29
C HIS A 89 -58.22 8.62 -26.59
N GLN A 90 -57.89 9.80 -26.04
CA GLN A 90 -58.86 10.91 -26.00
C GLN A 90 -58.18 12.29 -25.87
N ILE A 91 -58.84 13.33 -26.40
CA ILE A 91 -58.46 14.75 -26.35
C ILE A 91 -59.71 15.56 -26.00
N THR A 92 -59.60 16.56 -25.12
CA THR A 92 -60.67 17.54 -24.86
C THR A 92 -60.10 18.96 -24.66
N ARG A 93 -60.84 19.98 -25.09
CA ARG A 93 -60.57 21.44 -24.92
C ARG A 93 -61.60 22.06 -23.96
N ILE A 94 -61.29 23.22 -23.35
CA ILE A 94 -62.16 24.39 -23.00
C ILE A 94 -61.45 25.28 -21.93
N ARG A 95 -61.73 26.57 -21.69
CA ARG A 95 -61.89 27.78 -22.57
C ARG A 95 -61.96 29.06 -21.68
N SER A 96 -61.37 30.18 -22.13
CA SER A 96 -61.71 31.62 -21.84
C SER A 96 -61.76 32.19 -20.40
N GLY A 97 -61.09 33.34 -20.18
CA GLY A 97 -61.25 34.27 -19.05
C GLY A 97 -60.43 35.59 -19.22
N ARG A 98 -60.90 36.71 -18.67
CA ARG A 98 -60.34 38.11 -18.73
C ARG A 98 -61.03 38.96 -17.63
N PRO A 99 -60.64 40.23 -17.32
CA PRO A 99 -59.43 41.00 -17.66
C PRO A 99 -58.62 41.29 -16.36
N ASP A 100 -58.14 42.47 -15.89
CA ASP A 100 -58.08 43.88 -16.36
C ASP A 100 -57.02 44.73 -15.57
N GLY A 101 -56.72 45.96 -16.04
CA GLY A 101 -55.96 47.02 -15.32
C GLY A 101 -54.41 46.93 -15.33
N GLY A 102 -53.61 47.97 -15.63
CA GLY A 102 -53.91 49.27 -16.27
C GLY A 102 -53.45 50.52 -15.50
N PHE A 103 -52.21 51.00 -15.69
CA PHE A 103 -51.78 52.37 -15.38
C PHE A 103 -50.63 52.86 -16.30
N THR A 104 -50.47 54.18 -16.40
CA THR A 104 -49.58 54.89 -17.35
C THR A 104 -48.23 55.29 -16.71
N THR A 105 -47.21 55.69 -17.47
CA THR A 105 -46.97 57.11 -17.87
C THR A 105 -45.90 57.25 -18.97
N ARG A 106 -45.95 58.35 -19.74
CA ARG A 106 -45.07 58.73 -20.86
C ARG A 106 -43.67 59.24 -20.45
N GLN A 107 -42.77 59.27 -21.45
CA GLN A 107 -41.74 60.29 -21.80
C GLN A 107 -40.34 59.65 -22.01
N VAL A 108 -39.46 60.08 -22.93
CA VAL A 108 -39.57 60.96 -24.14
C VAL A 108 -38.43 60.53 -25.12
N LEU A 109 -38.62 60.71 -26.43
CA LEU A 109 -37.56 60.62 -27.46
C LEU A 109 -37.32 62.01 -28.06
N PRO A 110 -36.09 62.34 -28.53
CA PRO A 110 -35.88 62.31 -30.00
C PRO A 110 -34.43 62.04 -30.49
N SER A 111 -34.31 61.52 -31.73
CA SER A 111 -33.32 61.84 -32.81
C SER A 111 -31.79 61.91 -32.52
N ALA A 112 -30.84 61.59 -33.44
CA ALA A 112 -30.90 61.54 -34.91
C ALA A 112 -29.79 60.67 -35.57
N PHE A 113 -30.13 60.01 -36.69
CA PHE A 113 -29.36 59.82 -37.95
C PHE A 113 -27.87 59.36 -38.01
N SER A 114 -27.71 58.22 -38.72
CA SER A 114 -26.76 57.95 -39.82
C SER A 114 -25.32 57.41 -39.61
N PHE A 115 -25.09 56.30 -40.33
CA PHE A 115 -23.84 55.68 -40.82
C PHE A 115 -23.09 56.57 -41.86
N PRO A 116 -21.85 56.25 -42.36
CA PRO A 116 -21.19 54.93 -42.35
C PRO A 116 -19.64 54.84 -42.12
N MET A 117 -19.19 53.58 -41.98
CA MET A 117 -17.99 52.97 -42.60
C MET A 117 -16.63 52.88 -41.85
N PHE A 118 -15.96 51.76 -42.17
CA PHE A 118 -14.53 51.39 -42.05
C PHE A 118 -13.88 50.95 -40.71
N LEU A 119 -13.83 49.62 -40.59
CA LEU A 119 -12.66 48.77 -40.33
C LEU A 119 -12.09 48.53 -38.90
N HIS A 120 -12.10 47.23 -38.56
CA HIS A 120 -10.98 46.43 -38.03
C HIS A 120 -10.90 46.05 -36.52
N ARG A 121 -10.43 44.81 -36.30
CA ARG A 121 -9.93 44.15 -35.06
C ARG A 121 -10.91 43.62 -33.99
N ARG A 122 -11.36 42.38 -34.25
CA ARG A 122 -11.16 41.15 -33.43
C ARG A 122 -11.75 41.03 -32.00
N ARG A 123 -12.55 39.95 -31.86
CA ARG A 123 -12.69 39.03 -30.70
C ARG A 123 -13.35 39.53 -29.41
N ILE A 124 -14.46 38.89 -29.05
CA ILE A 124 -14.55 37.89 -27.97
C ILE A 124 -15.65 36.87 -28.37
N ILE A 125 -15.61 35.65 -27.84
CA ILE A 125 -16.44 34.51 -28.29
C ILE A 125 -17.44 34.12 -27.19
N MET A 126 -18.70 33.86 -27.55
CA MET A 126 -19.67 33.22 -26.67
C MET A 126 -19.48 31.70 -26.68
N PHE A 127 -19.17 31.11 -25.52
CA PHE A 127 -19.31 29.67 -25.28
C PHE A 127 -20.19 29.47 -24.04
N GLY A 128 -21.30 28.75 -24.18
CA GLY A 128 -22.27 28.61 -23.11
C GLY A 128 -23.40 27.64 -23.43
N ARG A 129 -23.08 26.33 -23.55
CA ARG A 129 -24.03 25.20 -23.52
C ARG A 129 -23.38 23.80 -23.55
N SER A 130 -22.47 23.51 -22.60
CA SER A 130 -21.82 22.17 -22.53
C SER A 130 -21.46 21.66 -21.12
N ILE A 131 -21.73 22.40 -20.05
CA ILE A 131 -21.08 22.16 -18.74
C ILE A 131 -21.79 21.08 -17.87
N CYS A 132 -23.11 20.91 -17.99
CA CYS A 132 -23.89 20.18 -16.98
C CYS A 132 -24.08 18.66 -17.19
N ILE A 133 -23.21 17.98 -17.95
CA ILE A 133 -23.30 16.51 -18.18
C ILE A 133 -21.99 15.77 -17.87
N VAL A 134 -20.83 16.46 -17.82
CA VAL A 134 -19.55 15.83 -17.45
C VAL A 134 -19.43 15.62 -15.93
N SER A 135 -20.02 16.52 -15.12
CA SER A 135 -19.84 16.56 -13.66
C SER A 135 -20.60 15.51 -12.84
N ILE A 136 -21.24 14.51 -13.46
CA ILE A 136 -21.99 13.44 -12.77
C ILE A 136 -21.48 12.03 -13.15
N ALA A 137 -20.63 11.92 -14.17
CA ALA A 137 -20.02 10.66 -14.61
C ALA A 137 -18.60 10.42 -14.06
N LEU A 138 -18.16 11.21 -13.06
CA LEU A 138 -16.82 11.15 -12.46
C LEU A 138 -16.90 11.13 -10.91
N MET A 139 -17.88 10.40 -10.37
CA MET A 139 -18.07 10.19 -8.92
C MET A 139 -18.54 8.74 -8.58
N LEU A 140 -18.36 7.78 -9.50
CA LEU A 140 -18.41 6.35 -9.22
C LEU A 140 -17.26 5.69 -10.00
N LEU A 141 -16.62 4.68 -9.38
CA LEU A 141 -15.22 4.31 -9.61
C LEU A 141 -14.28 5.46 -9.14
N THR A 142 -13.60 5.39 -8.01
CA THR A 142 -13.31 4.25 -7.12
C THR A 142 -13.73 4.50 -5.67
N ALA A 143 -14.82 3.84 -5.24
CA ALA A 143 -14.90 3.33 -3.87
C ALA A 143 -14.14 2.00 -3.83
N GLY A 144 -12.83 2.05 -4.08
CA GLY A 144 -11.94 0.96 -3.68
C GLY A 144 -11.90 0.96 -2.17
N ASN A 145 -12.12 -0.19 -1.54
CA ASN A 145 -12.21 -0.26 -0.08
C ASN A 145 -10.82 0.06 0.49
N ALA A 146 -10.64 1.27 1.02
CA ALA A 146 -9.46 1.59 1.81
C ALA A 146 -9.52 0.70 3.05
N GLY A 147 -8.53 -0.17 3.22
CA GLY A 147 -8.31 -0.83 4.51
C GLY A 147 -8.17 0.27 5.55
N ALA A 148 -8.99 0.21 6.60
CA ALA A 148 -9.00 1.21 7.64
C ALA A 148 -7.83 0.92 8.57
N GLU A 149 -6.69 1.57 8.29
CA GLU A 149 -5.45 1.53 9.09
C GLU A 149 -5.72 1.59 10.60
N LEU A 150 -6.70 2.39 10.98
CA LEU A 150 -7.34 2.39 12.29
C LEU A 150 -8.69 1.65 12.19
N VAL A 151 -8.78 0.47 12.79
CA VAL A 151 -9.94 -0.45 12.72
C VAL A 151 -10.98 -0.14 13.81
N GLY A 152 -10.54 0.38 14.95
CA GLY A 152 -11.41 0.81 16.04
C GLY A 152 -10.74 1.87 16.91
N TRP A 153 -11.49 2.88 17.35
CA TRP A 153 -10.99 3.94 18.23
C TRP A 153 -12.04 4.40 19.24
N TRP A 154 -11.86 4.03 20.49
CA TRP A 154 -12.76 4.39 21.59
C TRP A 154 -12.09 5.45 22.46
N ARG A 155 -12.42 6.73 22.18
CA ARG A 155 -11.87 7.89 22.89
C ARG A 155 -12.34 8.01 24.34
N LEU A 156 -13.48 7.42 24.69
CA LEU A 156 -14.06 7.50 26.04
C LEU A 156 -14.35 8.95 26.52
N ASP A 157 -14.61 9.85 25.55
CA ASP A 157 -15.00 11.27 25.68
C ASP A 157 -16.43 11.47 26.24
N GLY A 158 -16.89 10.64 27.18
CA GLY A 158 -18.27 10.62 27.70
C GLY A 158 -19.23 9.70 26.94
N ASP A 159 -18.76 9.00 25.91
CA ASP A 159 -19.43 7.84 25.31
C ASP A 159 -18.41 6.78 24.85
N ALA A 160 -18.90 5.59 24.52
CA ALA A 160 -18.08 4.46 24.04
C ALA A 160 -18.22 4.22 22.52
N SER A 161 -18.50 5.26 21.73
CA SER A 161 -18.64 5.13 20.27
C SER A 161 -17.29 4.90 19.57
N ASP A 162 -17.34 4.20 18.44
CA ASP A 162 -16.18 3.99 17.58
C ASP A 162 -15.90 5.21 16.70
N SER A 163 -14.89 5.97 17.09
CA SER A 163 -14.40 7.16 16.41
C SER A 163 -13.53 6.87 15.19
N SER A 164 -13.24 5.60 14.86
CA SER A 164 -12.58 5.26 13.59
C SER A 164 -13.53 5.37 12.39
N GLY A 165 -14.85 5.31 12.64
CA GLY A 165 -15.89 5.35 11.62
C GLY A 165 -16.25 3.99 11.01
N ASN A 166 -15.71 2.90 11.54
CA ASN A 166 -16.05 1.53 11.12
C ASN A 166 -17.36 1.02 11.76
N GLY A 167 -17.80 1.62 12.86
CA GLY A 167 -19.05 1.30 13.56
C GLY A 167 -18.91 0.25 14.65
N ASN A 168 -17.69 0.05 15.16
CA ASN A 168 -17.36 -0.93 16.20
C ASN A 168 -17.75 -0.45 17.62
N ASP A 169 -18.96 0.11 17.79
CA ASP A 169 -19.40 0.78 19.02
C ASP A 169 -19.35 -0.14 20.26
N GLY A 170 -18.90 0.41 21.39
CA GLY A 170 -18.80 -0.26 22.68
C GLY A 170 -20.09 -0.22 23.51
N VAL A 171 -20.35 -1.29 24.25
CA VAL A 171 -21.49 -1.47 25.16
C VAL A 171 -20.97 -1.58 26.59
N LEU A 172 -21.47 -0.72 27.49
CA LEU A 172 -21.01 -0.63 28.88
C LEU A 172 -21.80 -1.55 29.81
N PHE A 173 -21.12 -2.11 30.82
CA PHE A 173 -21.66 -2.93 31.90
C PHE A 173 -20.96 -2.59 33.23
N GLY A 174 -21.64 -2.79 34.36
CA GLY A 174 -21.16 -2.48 35.73
C GLY A 174 -21.73 -1.16 36.30
N ASP A 175 -21.97 -0.18 35.41
CA ASP A 175 -22.17 1.26 35.70
C ASP A 175 -20.85 2.04 35.97
N PRO A 176 -19.82 1.90 35.08
CA PRO A 176 -18.55 2.61 35.22
C PRO A 176 -18.72 4.13 35.00
N GLN A 177 -17.84 4.93 35.61
CA GLN A 177 -18.04 6.38 35.74
C GLN A 177 -17.16 7.19 34.80
N TRP A 178 -17.72 8.25 34.21
CA TRP A 178 -16.99 9.16 33.32
C TRP A 178 -16.20 10.21 34.12
N VAL A 179 -14.92 10.37 33.82
CA VAL A 179 -13.98 11.27 34.51
C VAL A 179 -13.13 12.07 33.51
N ASP A 180 -12.34 13.04 34.00
CA ASP A 180 -11.32 13.72 33.20
C ASP A 180 -10.18 12.72 32.86
N GLY A 181 -9.85 12.58 31.58
CA GLY A 181 -8.89 11.60 31.06
C GLY A 181 -7.46 12.09 30.93
N LYS A 182 -6.66 11.31 30.19
CA LYS A 182 -5.38 11.74 29.62
C LYS A 182 -5.61 12.64 28.41
N ILE A 183 -6.61 12.32 27.56
CA ILE A 183 -6.90 13.01 26.29
C ILE A 183 -8.41 13.28 26.15
N GLY A 184 -8.95 14.13 27.04
CA GLY A 184 -10.37 14.48 27.03
C GLY A 184 -11.09 13.83 28.20
N GLY A 185 -12.08 12.98 27.91
CA GLY A 185 -12.71 12.11 28.91
C GLY A 185 -11.93 10.81 29.15
N ALA A 186 -12.29 10.08 30.20
CA ALA A 186 -11.90 8.68 30.41
C ALA A 186 -13.00 7.94 31.17
N LEU A 187 -12.88 6.61 31.22
CA LEU A 187 -13.80 5.74 31.95
C LEU A 187 -13.09 5.14 33.19
N GLU A 188 -13.71 5.28 34.36
CA GLU A 188 -13.28 4.72 35.64
C GLU A 188 -13.94 3.35 35.89
N PHE A 189 -13.12 2.36 36.27
CA PHE A 189 -13.49 0.97 36.52
C PHE A 189 -13.21 0.62 38.00
N ASP A 190 -14.22 0.12 38.71
CA ASP A 190 -14.22 -0.05 40.17
C ASP A 190 -13.46 -1.28 40.70
N GLY A 191 -13.04 -2.19 39.82
CA GLY A 191 -12.39 -3.45 40.20
C GLY A 191 -13.35 -4.57 40.63
N VAL A 192 -14.64 -4.51 40.29
CA VAL A 192 -15.67 -5.53 40.60
C VAL A 192 -16.24 -6.17 39.33
N ASP A 193 -17.05 -5.46 38.54
CA ASP A 193 -17.67 -6.00 37.30
C ASP A 193 -17.81 -5.00 36.13
N ASP A 194 -17.30 -3.79 36.29
CA ASP A 194 -17.16 -2.76 35.24
C ASP A 194 -16.42 -3.26 34.01
N ARG A 195 -17.02 -3.04 32.82
CA ARG A 195 -16.39 -3.33 31.52
C ARG A 195 -17.08 -2.64 30.34
N VAL A 196 -16.35 -2.57 29.23
CA VAL A 196 -16.93 -2.29 27.90
C VAL A 196 -16.74 -3.53 27.03
N GLU A 197 -17.77 -3.94 26.28
CA GLU A 197 -17.70 -4.99 25.26
C GLU A 197 -17.95 -4.39 23.88
N MET A 198 -17.16 -4.74 22.87
CA MET A 198 -17.25 -4.18 21.50
C MET A 198 -17.78 -5.24 20.52
N PRO A 199 -19.10 -5.54 20.48
CA PRO A 199 -19.66 -6.69 19.78
C PRO A 199 -19.28 -6.76 18.29
N GLY A 200 -19.36 -5.62 17.58
CA GLY A 200 -19.05 -5.51 16.15
C GLY A 200 -17.62 -5.91 15.77
N THR A 201 -16.72 -6.06 16.75
CA THR A 201 -15.34 -6.50 16.52
C THR A 201 -15.17 -8.01 16.31
N SER A 202 -16.26 -8.73 16.11
CA SER A 202 -16.23 -10.16 15.78
C SER A 202 -15.96 -10.44 14.29
N PRO A 203 -15.22 -11.50 13.94
CA PRO A 203 -15.02 -11.90 12.54
C PRO A 203 -16.33 -12.25 11.80
N ALA A 204 -17.39 -12.66 12.52
CA ALA A 204 -18.71 -12.92 11.94
C ALA A 204 -19.46 -11.63 11.55
N GLU A 205 -19.20 -10.50 12.21
CA GLU A 205 -19.79 -9.20 11.87
C GLU A 205 -18.93 -8.39 10.88
N GLY A 206 -17.82 -8.97 10.40
CA GLY A 206 -16.98 -8.43 9.32
C GLY A 206 -15.73 -7.70 9.78
N PHE A 207 -15.43 -7.72 11.09
CA PHE A 207 -14.16 -7.23 11.61
C PHE A 207 -12.98 -8.03 11.01
N PRO A 208 -11.86 -7.38 10.63
CA PRO A 208 -10.78 -8.04 9.89
C PRO A 208 -10.15 -9.20 10.68
N SER A 209 -9.95 -10.33 9.99
CA SER A 209 -9.03 -11.35 10.44
C SER A 209 -7.60 -10.80 10.31
N PHE A 210 -6.95 -10.54 11.45
CA PHE A 210 -5.54 -10.15 11.51
C PHE A 210 -4.64 -11.33 11.08
N GLU A 211 -4.51 -11.52 9.76
CA GLU A 211 -3.80 -12.64 9.15
C GLU A 211 -2.35 -12.32 8.79
N GLY A 212 -1.95 -11.04 8.87
CA GLY A 212 -0.58 -10.54 8.65
C GLY A 212 -0.08 -9.70 9.82
N GLU A 213 -0.79 -8.67 10.26
CA GLU A 213 -0.32 -7.76 11.32
C GLU A 213 -1.46 -7.25 12.22
N VAL A 214 -1.13 -6.66 13.38
CA VAL A 214 -2.03 -5.87 14.23
C VAL A 214 -1.23 -4.97 15.20
N THR A 215 -1.78 -3.81 15.56
CA THR A 215 -1.35 -3.05 16.75
C THR A 215 -2.53 -2.76 17.67
N TRP A 216 -2.34 -2.91 18.98
CA TRP A 216 -3.26 -2.41 20.02
C TRP A 216 -2.58 -1.26 20.77
N ALA A 217 -3.28 -0.18 21.06
CA ALA A 217 -2.77 0.96 21.82
C ALA A 217 -3.82 1.44 22.85
N VAL A 218 -3.38 1.83 24.04
CA VAL A 218 -4.28 2.23 25.14
C VAL A 218 -3.56 3.11 26.17
N TRP A 219 -4.21 4.18 26.61
CA TRP A 219 -3.86 4.91 27.83
C TRP A 219 -4.59 4.30 29.03
N PHE A 220 -3.88 4.08 30.13
CA PHE A 220 -4.47 3.60 31.38
C PHE A 220 -3.76 4.20 32.60
N LYS A 221 -4.46 4.23 33.73
CA LYS A 221 -3.91 4.60 35.05
C LYS A 221 -4.46 3.64 36.08
N THR A 222 -3.62 3.14 37.01
CA THR A 222 -4.07 2.26 38.09
C THR A 222 -3.26 2.51 39.37
N PRO A 223 -3.90 2.52 40.56
CA PRO A 223 -3.25 2.93 41.81
C PRO A 223 -2.30 1.85 42.36
N GLY A 224 -1.55 2.20 43.40
CA GLY A 224 -0.67 1.29 44.15
C GLY A 224 -1.32 -0.02 44.57
N GLY A 225 -0.94 -1.14 43.92
CA GLY A 225 -1.51 -2.47 44.17
C GLY A 225 -2.78 -2.79 43.37
N GLY A 226 -3.22 -1.85 42.53
CA GLY A 226 -4.17 -2.07 41.45
C GLY A 226 -3.67 -3.10 40.44
N ARG A 227 -4.62 -3.76 39.79
CA ARG A 227 -4.44 -4.93 38.90
C ARG A 227 -5.69 -5.15 38.06
N GLY A 228 -5.64 -6.10 37.15
CA GLY A 228 -6.79 -6.55 36.35
C GLY A 228 -6.55 -6.42 34.85
N THR A 229 -7.60 -6.54 34.05
CA THR A 229 -7.49 -6.58 32.58
C THR A 229 -7.76 -5.22 31.96
N VAL A 230 -6.74 -4.60 31.35
CA VAL A 230 -6.91 -3.31 30.65
C VAL A 230 -7.70 -3.54 29.36
N ILE A 231 -7.20 -4.42 28.49
CA ILE A 231 -7.82 -4.78 27.21
C ILE A 231 -7.65 -6.29 26.97
N ALA A 232 -8.68 -6.93 26.40
CA ALA A 232 -8.65 -8.31 25.95
C ALA A 232 -9.36 -8.49 24.61
N GLN A 233 -8.99 -9.55 23.90
CA GLN A 233 -9.73 -10.12 22.79
C GLN A 233 -10.02 -11.59 23.12
N ASP A 234 -11.28 -11.85 23.46
CA ASP A 234 -11.80 -13.09 24.06
C ASP A 234 -13.25 -13.32 23.58
N PRO A 235 -13.83 -14.51 23.79
CA PRO A 235 -15.28 -14.71 23.65
C PRO A 235 -16.09 -13.77 24.57
N PRO A 236 -17.34 -13.40 24.22
CA PRO A 236 -18.12 -12.43 24.97
C PRO A 236 -18.34 -12.89 26.42
N GLY A 237 -18.17 -11.98 27.37
CA GLY A 237 -18.14 -12.29 28.81
C GLY A 237 -16.82 -12.89 29.34
N GLY A 238 -15.78 -13.02 28.50
CA GLY A 238 -14.42 -13.36 28.94
C GLY A 238 -14.22 -14.85 29.27
N ALA A 239 -14.58 -15.75 28.35
CA ALA A 239 -14.39 -17.19 28.54
C ALA A 239 -13.00 -17.64 28.06
N HIS A 240 -12.08 -17.98 28.97
CA HIS A 240 -10.73 -18.42 28.60
C HIS A 240 -10.70 -19.66 27.69
N VAL A 241 -10.25 -19.45 26.45
CA VAL A 241 -10.08 -20.46 25.38
C VAL A 241 -8.70 -20.33 24.72
N SER A 242 -8.38 -21.19 23.75
CA SER A 242 -7.20 -21.02 22.87
C SER A 242 -7.46 -19.91 21.86
N GLY A 243 -6.42 -19.16 21.48
CA GLY A 243 -6.52 -17.97 20.63
C GLY A 243 -6.64 -16.66 21.39
N ASN A 244 -6.98 -16.67 22.69
CA ASN A 244 -7.24 -15.43 23.41
C ASN A 244 -5.97 -14.60 23.66
N ARG A 245 -6.15 -13.29 23.74
CA ARG A 245 -5.09 -12.29 23.88
C ARG A 245 -5.53 -11.24 24.89
N GLN A 246 -4.71 -10.93 25.88
CA GLN A 246 -5.09 -9.97 26.94
C GLN A 246 -3.88 -9.25 27.53
N LEU A 247 -4.11 -8.01 27.95
CA LEU A 247 -3.19 -7.13 28.63
C LEU A 247 -3.66 -6.96 30.07
N ASN A 248 -2.91 -7.50 31.03
CA ASN A 248 -3.24 -7.42 32.46
C ASN A 248 -2.20 -6.61 33.23
N VAL A 249 -2.61 -5.79 34.20
CA VAL A 249 -1.72 -5.35 35.27
C VAL A 249 -1.69 -6.42 36.35
N GLU A 250 -0.50 -6.90 36.71
CA GLU A 250 -0.32 -8.01 37.65
C GLU A 250 -0.21 -7.59 39.12
N THR A 251 -0.27 -8.56 40.02
CA THR A 251 -0.01 -8.36 41.47
C THR A 251 1.42 -7.90 41.78
N THR A 252 2.35 -8.04 40.83
CA THR A 252 3.70 -7.47 40.88
C THR A 252 3.75 -6.02 40.37
N GLY A 253 2.64 -5.47 39.91
CA GLY A 253 2.55 -4.14 39.28
C GLY A 253 3.07 -4.05 37.85
N HIS A 254 3.61 -5.12 37.29
CA HIS A 254 4.10 -5.15 35.91
C HIS A 254 2.94 -5.38 34.95
N LEU A 255 3.04 -4.83 33.74
CA LEU A 255 2.08 -5.07 32.68
C LEU A 255 2.41 -6.39 31.99
N ARG A 256 1.44 -7.29 31.85
CA ARG A 256 1.62 -8.61 31.25
C ARG A 256 0.73 -8.82 30.03
N ILE A 257 1.34 -9.25 28.93
CA ILE A 257 0.62 -9.87 27.82
C ILE A 257 0.47 -11.36 28.09
N ARG A 258 -0.75 -11.88 27.94
CA ARG A 258 -1.01 -13.31 27.71
C ARG A 258 -1.48 -13.54 26.29
N ALA A 259 -1.02 -14.63 25.70
CA ALA A 259 -1.55 -15.18 24.47
C ALA A 259 -1.63 -16.71 24.59
N ASN A 260 -2.82 -17.29 24.39
CA ASN A 260 -3.05 -18.72 24.55
C ASN A 260 -2.86 -19.46 23.22
N SER A 261 -1.66 -20.01 22.97
CA SER A 261 -1.38 -20.78 21.75
C SER A 261 -1.83 -22.25 21.86
N VAL A 262 -1.57 -23.08 20.82
CA VAL A 262 -2.01 -24.47 20.79
C VAL A 262 -1.17 -25.34 21.75
N GLY A 263 -1.64 -25.45 23.00
CA GLY A 263 -1.03 -26.30 24.03
C GLY A 263 -0.10 -25.58 25.00
N ALA A 264 0.04 -24.25 24.89
CA ALA A 264 0.81 -23.43 25.83
C ALA A 264 0.09 -22.11 26.17
N LEU A 265 0.35 -21.60 27.38
CA LEU A 265 -0.03 -20.25 27.79
C LEU A 265 1.22 -19.40 27.72
N ASN A 266 1.38 -18.57 26.69
CA ASN A 266 2.50 -17.64 26.61
C ASN A 266 2.22 -16.42 27.49
N SER A 267 3.24 -15.92 28.18
CA SER A 267 3.09 -14.87 29.20
C SER A 267 4.38 -14.08 29.35
N TYR A 268 4.31 -12.76 29.10
CA TYR A 268 5.46 -11.86 29.11
C TYR A 268 5.12 -10.59 29.86
N ASN A 269 6.04 -10.11 30.70
CA ASN A 269 5.87 -8.89 31.49
C ASN A 269 6.72 -7.76 30.92
N SER A 270 6.31 -6.51 31.11
CA SER A 270 7.14 -5.31 30.96
C SER A 270 8.39 -5.34 31.85
N ASN A 271 9.41 -4.55 31.51
CA ASN A 271 10.59 -4.36 32.35
C ASN A 271 10.34 -3.41 33.55
N ILE A 272 9.26 -2.63 33.52
CA ILE A 272 8.85 -1.72 34.60
C ILE A 272 7.47 -2.05 35.19
N THR A 273 7.20 -1.51 36.38
CA THR A 273 5.86 -1.44 36.99
C THR A 273 5.06 -0.27 36.41
N VAL A 274 3.73 -0.42 36.37
CA VAL A 274 2.77 0.55 35.80
C VAL A 274 1.56 0.81 36.73
N ASN A 275 1.72 0.56 38.04
CA ASN A 275 0.67 0.75 39.05
C ASN A 275 1.10 1.68 40.20
N ASP A 276 1.66 2.82 39.85
CA ASP A 276 2.15 3.87 40.76
C ASP A 276 1.18 5.05 40.91
N ASP A 277 -0.02 4.96 40.34
CA ASP A 277 -1.03 6.02 40.18
C ASP A 277 -0.70 7.10 39.12
N GLU A 278 0.22 6.86 38.18
CA GLU A 278 0.39 7.73 37.00
C GLU A 278 -0.33 7.19 35.75
N TRP A 279 -0.42 8.03 34.70
CA TRP A 279 -0.97 7.66 33.39
C TRP A 279 0.11 7.07 32.49
N HIS A 280 0.01 5.78 32.20
CA HIS A 280 0.86 5.06 31.26
C HIS A 280 0.17 4.77 29.93
N HIS A 281 0.95 4.77 28.85
CA HIS A 281 0.51 4.22 27.56
C HIS A 281 1.11 2.84 27.36
N ALA A 282 0.32 1.90 26.85
CA ALA A 282 0.82 0.64 26.34
C ALA A 282 0.47 0.49 24.86
N ALA A 283 1.47 0.16 24.04
CA ALA A 283 1.27 -0.33 22.68
C ALA A 283 1.81 -1.75 22.54
N ILE A 284 1.06 -2.60 21.83
CA ILE A 284 1.42 -3.97 21.50
C ILE A 284 1.40 -4.09 19.98
N THR A 285 2.54 -4.33 19.35
CA THR A 285 2.61 -4.61 17.90
C THR A 285 2.89 -6.09 17.68
N ILE A 286 2.26 -6.68 16.67
CA ILE A 286 2.44 -8.09 16.30
C ILE A 286 2.50 -8.21 14.77
N ALA A 287 3.58 -8.79 14.26
CA ALA A 287 3.63 -9.35 12.91
C ALA A 287 3.40 -10.87 12.99
N PHE A 288 2.31 -11.34 12.38
CA PHE A 288 1.95 -12.75 12.25
C PHE A 288 2.63 -13.36 11.04
N GLU A 289 3.57 -14.26 11.29
CA GLU A 289 4.25 -14.98 10.22
C GLU A 289 3.41 -16.20 9.75
N PRO A 290 3.77 -16.89 8.65
CA PRO A 290 3.05 -18.07 8.20
C PRO A 290 3.03 -19.22 9.23
N ILE A 291 1.92 -19.98 9.27
CA ILE A 291 1.72 -21.10 10.21
C ILE A 291 2.92 -22.06 10.20
N GLY A 292 3.55 -22.23 11.37
CA GLY A 292 4.75 -23.08 11.54
C GLY A 292 6.08 -22.31 11.50
N THR A 293 6.03 -20.98 11.41
CA THR A 293 7.13 -20.07 11.75
C THR A 293 6.78 -19.26 13.00
N ASN A 294 7.68 -18.39 13.48
CA ASN A 294 7.49 -17.65 14.73
C ASN A 294 7.09 -16.21 14.42
N ASP A 295 6.08 -15.70 15.12
CA ASP A 295 5.62 -14.31 15.08
C ASP A 295 6.64 -13.38 15.77
N ALA A 296 6.67 -12.12 15.34
CA ALA A 296 7.38 -11.05 16.04
C ALA A 296 6.39 -10.22 16.87
N MET A 297 6.68 -10.01 18.16
CA MET A 297 5.84 -9.22 19.07
C MET A 297 6.69 -8.18 19.79
N LYS A 298 6.19 -6.94 19.86
CA LYS A 298 6.82 -5.86 20.63
C LYS A 298 5.82 -5.20 21.57
N VAL A 299 6.32 -4.76 22.71
CA VAL A 299 5.56 -4.08 23.76
C VAL A 299 6.28 -2.78 24.07
N TYR A 300 5.57 -1.67 23.96
CA TYR A 300 6.09 -0.34 24.28
C TYR A 300 5.33 0.19 25.49
N ILE A 301 6.05 0.67 26.50
CA ILE A 301 5.46 1.39 27.64
C ILE A 301 5.90 2.84 27.52
N ASP A 302 4.94 3.77 27.54
CA ASP A 302 5.16 5.20 27.35
C ASP A 302 5.96 5.54 26.07
N GLY A 303 5.75 4.74 25.03
CA GLY A 303 6.44 4.87 23.74
C GLY A 303 7.87 4.32 23.71
N ASP A 304 8.34 3.71 24.81
CA ASP A 304 9.67 3.10 24.90
C ASP A 304 9.59 1.56 24.90
N LEU A 305 10.34 0.95 23.97
CA LEU A 305 10.53 -0.50 23.87
C LEU A 305 11.41 -1.05 25.01
N GLY A 306 12.35 -0.26 25.52
CA GLY A 306 13.24 -0.66 26.61
C GLY A 306 12.50 -0.89 27.94
N SER A 307 11.48 -0.08 28.21
CA SER A 307 10.57 -0.18 29.35
C SER A 307 9.53 -1.31 29.18
N GLY A 308 9.21 -1.66 27.94
CA GLY A 308 8.36 -2.80 27.58
C GLY A 308 9.13 -4.09 27.37
N TYR A 309 8.98 -4.73 26.22
CA TYR A 309 9.54 -6.05 25.90
C TYR A 309 9.55 -6.36 24.39
N GLU A 310 10.43 -7.24 23.92
CA GLU A 310 10.57 -7.63 22.52
C GLU A 310 10.76 -9.14 22.35
N LEU A 311 10.13 -9.71 21.32
CA LEU A 311 10.21 -11.11 20.91
C LEU A 311 10.44 -11.21 19.41
N ASP A 312 11.64 -11.61 18.99
CA ASP A 312 11.96 -11.97 17.60
C ASP A 312 11.37 -13.33 17.18
N SER A 313 10.71 -14.05 18.10
CA SER A 313 10.32 -15.44 17.92
C SER A 313 9.32 -15.91 18.98
N VAL A 314 8.02 -15.82 18.71
CA VAL A 314 6.97 -16.47 19.52
C VAL A 314 5.89 -17.12 18.64
N ASP A 315 5.44 -18.33 18.96
CA ASP A 315 4.21 -18.88 18.37
C ASP A 315 3.00 -18.43 19.22
N ILE A 316 2.30 -17.39 18.76
CA ILE A 316 0.95 -17.04 19.24
C ILE A 316 -0.12 -17.40 18.20
N ASN A 317 0.27 -18.10 17.15
CA ASN A 317 -0.42 -18.25 15.87
C ASN A 317 -1.46 -19.39 15.90
N SER A 318 -2.24 -19.45 16.97
CA SER A 318 -3.29 -20.46 17.18
C SER A 318 -4.56 -20.19 16.34
N ARG A 319 -4.40 -20.12 15.00
CA ARG A 319 -5.49 -20.04 14.01
C ARG A 319 -6.43 -21.28 13.99
N MET A 320 -6.37 -22.14 15.01
CA MET A 320 -6.93 -23.50 15.06
C MET A 320 -7.76 -23.78 16.32
N ALA A 321 -8.76 -22.93 16.62
CA ALA A 321 -9.70 -23.14 17.73
C ALA A 321 -11.15 -22.65 17.45
N ALA A 322 -11.84 -23.35 16.55
CA ALA A 322 -13.31 -23.51 16.47
C ALA A 322 -14.25 -22.33 16.85
N SER A 323 -14.93 -21.80 15.83
CA SER A 323 -16.35 -21.38 15.86
C SER A 323 -16.81 -20.53 17.06
N THR A 324 -16.00 -19.57 17.47
CA THR A 324 -16.28 -18.70 18.61
C THR A 324 -15.98 -17.26 18.22
N ASP A 325 -16.98 -16.39 18.31
CA ASP A 325 -16.88 -14.98 17.92
C ASP A 325 -16.14 -14.19 18.99
N PHE A 326 -14.86 -13.91 18.76
CA PHE A 326 -14.05 -13.12 19.71
C PHE A 326 -14.31 -11.64 19.51
N ILE A 327 -14.42 -10.90 20.61
CA ILE A 327 -14.63 -9.46 20.63
C ILE A 327 -13.58 -8.78 21.49
N PHE A 328 -13.32 -7.50 21.23
CA PHE A 328 -12.59 -6.65 22.14
C PHE A 328 -13.42 -6.33 23.39
N MET A 329 -12.76 -6.31 24.54
CA MET A 329 -13.33 -5.92 25.82
C MET A 329 -12.32 -5.10 26.62
N LEU A 330 -12.81 -4.10 27.36
CA LEU A 330 -12.04 -3.27 28.28
C LEU A 330 -12.42 -3.55 29.73
N GLY A 331 -11.47 -3.45 30.63
CA GLY A 331 -11.70 -3.52 32.08
C GLY A 331 -11.91 -4.91 32.67
N TYR A 332 -12.21 -5.96 31.87
CA TYR A 332 -12.57 -7.27 32.41
C TYR A 332 -12.19 -8.45 31.51
N ASN A 333 -11.76 -9.55 32.16
CA ASN A 333 -11.69 -10.89 31.58
C ASN A 333 -11.75 -11.94 32.70
N ALA A 334 -12.57 -12.99 32.58
CA ALA A 334 -12.59 -14.18 33.44
C ALA A 334 -12.49 -13.98 34.98
N GLY A 335 -13.06 -12.90 35.53
CA GLY A 335 -12.96 -12.60 36.97
C GLY A 335 -11.66 -11.90 37.39
N ALA A 336 -10.95 -11.28 36.45
CA ALA A 336 -9.89 -10.29 36.67
C ALA A 336 -10.36 -8.89 36.24
N PRO A 337 -11.34 -8.28 36.95
CA PRO A 337 -11.73 -6.89 36.75
C PRO A 337 -10.57 -5.94 37.03
N PHE A 338 -10.54 -4.83 36.32
CA PHE A 338 -9.56 -3.75 36.43
C PHE A 338 -10.02 -2.70 37.42
N LEU A 339 -9.09 -2.26 38.28
CA LEU A 339 -9.25 -1.10 39.14
C LEU A 339 -8.42 0.05 38.56
N GLY A 340 -9.04 1.10 38.04
CA GLY A 340 -8.33 2.23 37.45
C GLY A 340 -9.10 2.95 36.35
N LEU A 341 -8.39 3.76 35.57
CA LEU A 341 -8.91 4.51 34.43
C LEU A 341 -8.41 3.91 33.12
N ILE A 342 -9.24 3.91 32.08
CA ILE A 342 -8.86 3.59 30.70
C ILE A 342 -9.32 4.72 29.78
N ASP A 343 -8.49 5.06 28.79
CA ASP A 343 -8.67 6.17 27.86
C ASP A 343 -8.11 5.80 26.46
N ASP A 344 -8.66 6.45 25.43
CA ASP A 344 -8.08 6.59 24.10
C ASP A 344 -7.57 5.29 23.44
N VAL A 345 -8.41 4.24 23.51
CA VAL A 345 -8.09 2.89 23.02
C VAL A 345 -8.15 2.82 21.50
N ARG A 346 -7.12 2.28 20.85
CA ARG A 346 -7.03 2.09 19.39
C ARG A 346 -6.63 0.67 19.01
N VAL A 347 -7.16 0.19 17.88
CA VAL A 347 -6.77 -1.06 17.22
C VAL A 347 -6.49 -0.79 15.74
N TYR A 348 -5.39 -1.33 15.24
CA TYR A 348 -4.85 -1.11 13.88
C TYR A 348 -4.64 -2.44 13.15
N ASP A 349 -4.75 -2.45 11.82
CA ASP A 349 -4.55 -3.64 10.98
C ASP A 349 -3.08 -3.92 10.58
N HIS A 350 -2.14 -3.10 11.06
CA HIS A 350 -0.71 -3.16 10.76
C HIS A 350 0.15 -2.93 12.02
N VAL A 351 1.45 -3.20 11.91
CA VAL A 351 2.48 -2.90 12.92
C VAL A 351 2.85 -1.41 12.86
N LEU A 352 2.59 -0.67 13.94
CA LEU A 352 3.09 0.70 14.07
C LEU A 352 4.60 0.74 14.36
N SER A 353 5.27 1.73 13.79
CA SER A 353 6.60 2.16 14.23
C SER A 353 6.55 2.81 15.63
N GLN A 354 7.72 2.99 16.26
CA GLN A 354 7.82 3.66 17.55
C GLN A 354 7.41 5.14 17.42
N GLU A 355 7.72 5.76 16.28
CA GLU A 355 7.36 7.12 15.90
C GLU A 355 5.83 7.29 15.77
N GLU A 356 5.13 6.33 15.15
CA GLU A 356 3.67 6.34 15.05
C GLU A 356 2.98 6.09 16.39
N ILE A 357 3.54 5.22 17.24
CA ILE A 357 3.09 5.04 18.63
C ILE A 357 3.17 6.36 19.41
N LEU A 358 4.27 7.12 19.25
CA LEU A 358 4.43 8.44 19.87
C LEU A 358 3.43 9.49 19.32
N VAL A 359 3.02 9.38 18.04
CA VAL A 359 1.97 10.23 17.46
C VAL A 359 0.58 9.86 17.99
N ALA A 360 0.26 8.57 18.11
CA ALA A 360 -0.99 8.11 18.73
C ALA A 360 -1.09 8.55 20.20
N MET A 361 -0.01 8.39 20.96
CA MET A 361 0.11 8.87 22.35
C MET A 361 -0.18 10.35 22.53
N ALA A 362 0.07 11.18 21.52
CA ALA A 362 -0.17 12.63 21.55
C ALA A 362 -1.64 13.01 21.26
N GLY A 363 -2.56 12.04 21.18
CA GLY A 363 -3.95 12.26 20.77
C GLY A 363 -4.13 12.32 19.26
N GLY A 364 -3.13 11.91 18.48
CA GLY A 364 -3.27 11.72 17.04
C GLY A 364 -4.31 10.64 16.75
N GLY A 365 -5.22 10.90 15.80
CA GLY A 365 -6.29 9.98 15.39
C GLY A 365 -5.83 8.75 14.60
N GLY A 366 -4.69 8.17 14.97
CA GLY A 366 -4.18 6.88 14.52
C GLY A 366 -3.70 6.75 13.07
N GLY A 367 -4.41 7.33 12.09
CA GLY A 367 -4.10 7.14 10.67
C GLY A 367 -2.65 7.44 10.32
N ASN A 368 -2.09 6.67 9.38
CA ASN A 368 -0.67 6.70 9.04
C ASN A 368 -0.24 8.13 8.70
N PRO A 369 0.81 8.69 9.35
CA PRO A 369 1.27 10.04 9.09
C PRO A 369 1.95 10.20 7.73
N LEU A 370 2.33 9.09 7.07
CA LEU A 370 3.02 9.04 5.79
C LEU A 370 2.04 9.02 4.61
N ALA A 371 2.52 9.49 3.46
CA ALA A 371 1.84 9.28 2.19
C ALA A 371 1.73 7.77 1.89
N GLY A 372 0.60 7.33 1.32
CA GLY A 372 0.35 5.92 1.02
C GLY A 372 -0.33 5.69 -0.32
N ALA A 373 -0.61 4.42 -0.66
CA ALA A 373 -1.31 4.00 -1.87
C ALA A 373 -0.81 4.68 -3.18
N PRO A 374 0.47 4.48 -3.55
CA PRO A 374 1.08 5.14 -4.71
C PRO A 374 0.45 4.76 -6.04
N ASN A 375 0.42 5.74 -6.95
CA ASN A 375 0.03 5.59 -8.35
C ASN A 375 1.00 6.43 -9.23
N PRO A 376 1.84 5.84 -10.10
CA PRO A 376 2.00 4.40 -10.33
C PRO A 376 2.34 3.64 -9.05
N ALA A 377 1.81 2.42 -8.92
CA ALA A 377 2.12 1.55 -7.80
C ALA A 377 3.63 1.22 -7.79
N ASP A 378 4.18 0.91 -6.61
CA ASP A 378 5.61 0.60 -6.52
C ASP A 378 5.98 -0.63 -7.39
N GLY A 379 7.14 -0.54 -8.04
CA GLY A 379 7.63 -1.52 -8.99
C GLY A 379 6.88 -1.59 -10.33
N ALA A 380 5.86 -0.75 -10.57
CA ALA A 380 5.00 -0.87 -11.75
C ALA A 380 5.73 -0.58 -13.08
N LEU A 381 5.30 -1.26 -14.14
CA LEU A 381 5.62 -0.90 -15.52
C LEU A 381 4.67 0.21 -16.00
N TYR A 382 5.20 1.29 -16.58
CA TYR A 382 4.42 2.46 -16.98
C TYR A 382 4.68 2.87 -18.43
N GLU A 383 3.70 2.64 -19.32
CA GLU A 383 3.89 2.73 -20.78
C GLU A 383 3.92 4.15 -21.38
N ASN A 384 3.80 5.20 -20.57
CA ASN A 384 3.84 6.59 -21.03
C ASN A 384 5.17 7.27 -20.70
N THR A 385 5.66 8.11 -21.62
CA THR A 385 6.85 8.96 -21.39
C THR A 385 6.55 10.23 -20.58
N TRP A 386 5.42 10.24 -19.88
CA TRP A 386 4.96 11.26 -18.94
C TRP A 386 4.04 10.53 -17.95
N ALA A 387 4.03 10.92 -16.67
CA ALA A 387 3.20 10.29 -15.65
C ALA A 387 2.49 11.34 -14.79
N ASN A 388 1.42 10.92 -14.12
CA ASN A 388 0.83 11.66 -13.03
C ASN A 388 0.99 10.82 -11.76
N LEU A 389 2.01 11.16 -10.97
CA LEU A 389 2.19 10.63 -9.63
C LEU A 389 0.99 11.02 -8.78
N GLY A 390 0.51 10.13 -7.92
CA GLY A 390 -0.62 10.38 -7.03
C GLY A 390 -0.58 9.43 -5.84
N TRP A 391 -1.04 9.92 -4.69
CA TRP A 391 -1.01 9.21 -3.41
C TRP A 391 -2.28 9.46 -2.61
N ARG A 392 -2.49 8.66 -1.57
CA ARG A 392 -3.33 9.02 -0.42
C ARG A 392 -2.47 9.86 0.51
N ALA A 393 -2.98 11.02 0.94
CA ALA A 393 -2.31 11.84 1.96
C ALA A 393 -2.15 11.05 3.28
N GLY A 394 -1.07 11.33 3.99
CA GLY A 394 -0.95 11.00 5.42
C GLY A 394 -1.99 11.75 6.26
N TYR A 395 -2.45 11.12 7.34
CA TYR A 395 -3.65 11.55 8.09
C TYR A 395 -3.57 12.97 8.65
N TYR A 396 -2.37 13.43 9.01
CA TYR A 396 -2.14 14.76 9.60
C TYR A 396 -1.63 15.80 8.59
N ALA A 397 -1.55 15.45 7.30
CA ALA A 397 -0.92 16.30 6.28
C ALA A 397 -1.68 17.61 6.02
N VAL A 398 -0.93 18.69 5.86
CA VAL A 398 -1.41 20.01 5.39
C VAL A 398 -0.84 20.32 4.00
N SER A 399 0.39 19.87 3.72
CA SER A 399 0.96 19.83 2.37
C SER A 399 1.98 18.69 2.23
N HIS A 400 2.46 18.48 1.01
CA HIS A 400 3.24 17.32 0.60
C HIS A 400 4.57 17.77 -0.02
N ASP A 401 5.71 17.41 0.55
CA ASP A 401 7.04 17.65 -0.02
C ASP A 401 7.43 16.49 -0.94
N VAL A 402 7.36 16.71 -2.25
CA VAL A 402 7.54 15.66 -3.26
C VAL A 402 8.97 15.63 -3.79
N TYR A 403 9.56 14.43 -3.90
CA TYR A 403 10.88 14.17 -4.47
C TYR A 403 10.77 13.20 -5.65
N PHE A 404 11.58 13.41 -6.70
CA PHE A 404 11.57 12.63 -7.94
C PHE A 404 12.97 12.52 -8.56
N GLY A 405 13.33 11.38 -9.13
CA GLY A 405 14.62 11.21 -9.83
C GLY A 405 14.85 9.80 -10.39
N THR A 406 16.06 9.53 -10.86
CA THR A 406 16.48 8.21 -11.39
C THR A 406 17.42 7.44 -10.47
N SER A 407 17.60 7.92 -9.23
CA SER A 407 18.51 7.37 -8.23
C SER A 407 17.76 7.21 -6.91
N PHE A 408 17.71 5.98 -6.40
CA PHE A 408 17.05 5.66 -5.13
C PHE A 408 17.68 6.46 -3.99
N ASP A 409 19.00 6.47 -3.87
CA ASP A 409 19.70 7.13 -2.76
C ASP A 409 19.52 8.65 -2.77
N ASP A 410 19.54 9.29 -3.95
CA ASP A 410 19.36 10.74 -4.04
C ASP A 410 17.92 11.14 -3.65
N VAL A 411 16.93 10.37 -4.09
CA VAL A 411 15.51 10.56 -3.72
C VAL A 411 15.27 10.19 -2.25
N ASN A 412 15.93 9.17 -1.70
CA ASN A 412 15.85 8.76 -0.28
C ASN A 412 16.49 9.78 0.67
N ASN A 413 17.50 10.52 0.21
CA ASN A 413 18.18 11.56 0.99
C ASN A 413 17.71 13.00 0.67
N GLY A 414 16.80 13.17 -0.30
CA GLY A 414 16.26 14.50 -0.68
C GLY A 414 17.30 15.43 -1.30
N VAL A 415 18.25 14.88 -2.07
CA VAL A 415 19.42 15.58 -2.61
C VAL A 415 19.01 16.70 -3.57
N GLU A 416 19.80 17.78 -3.63
CA GLU A 416 19.57 18.93 -4.51
C GLU A 416 19.34 18.49 -5.96
N GLY A 417 18.21 18.93 -6.53
CA GLY A 417 17.74 18.52 -7.86
C GLY A 417 16.64 17.45 -7.86
N THR A 418 16.44 16.72 -6.76
CA THR A 418 15.31 15.75 -6.65
C THR A 418 13.99 16.37 -6.18
N PHE A 419 14.04 17.48 -5.44
CA PHE A 419 12.84 18.13 -4.91
C PHE A 419 11.96 18.71 -6.02
N ALA A 420 10.74 18.17 -6.17
CA ALA A 420 9.74 18.60 -7.14
C ALA A 420 8.88 19.76 -6.63
N GLY A 421 8.71 19.89 -5.31
CA GLY A 421 8.04 21.01 -4.65
C GLY A 421 7.14 20.61 -3.48
N ASN A 422 6.75 21.61 -2.69
CA ASN A 422 5.69 21.50 -1.67
C ASN A 422 4.32 21.71 -2.33
N LEU A 423 3.39 20.78 -2.16
CA LEU A 423 2.09 20.76 -2.85
C LEU A 423 0.92 20.66 -1.87
N ALA A 424 -0.18 21.37 -2.15
CA ALA A 424 -1.44 21.24 -1.43
C ALA A 424 -2.43 20.26 -2.12
N THR A 425 -1.91 19.35 -2.95
CA THR A 425 -2.66 18.38 -3.74
C THR A 425 -1.92 17.06 -3.80
N THR A 426 -2.64 15.94 -3.64
CA THR A 426 -2.06 14.59 -3.61
C THR A 426 -1.68 14.02 -5.00
N PHE A 427 -1.22 14.88 -5.90
CA PHE A 427 -0.72 14.48 -7.22
C PHE A 427 0.35 15.43 -7.76
N GLN A 428 1.25 14.90 -8.59
CA GLN A 428 2.32 15.63 -9.29
C GLN A 428 2.52 15.06 -10.71
N VAL A 429 2.48 15.93 -11.73
CA VAL A 429 2.80 15.54 -13.11
C VAL A 429 4.31 15.51 -13.31
N VAL A 430 4.84 14.53 -14.05
CA VAL A 430 6.26 14.39 -14.41
C VAL A 430 6.42 13.94 -15.87
N GLY A 431 7.59 14.19 -16.47
CA GLY A 431 7.84 13.85 -17.87
C GLY A 431 7.16 14.78 -18.88
N PHE A 432 6.88 16.02 -18.50
CA PHE A 432 6.17 16.97 -19.36
C PHE A 432 6.78 18.39 -19.27
N PRO A 433 6.86 19.16 -20.37
CA PRO A 433 7.46 20.50 -20.33
C PRO A 433 6.81 21.42 -19.29
N GLY A 434 7.60 21.92 -18.34
CA GLY A 434 7.15 22.73 -17.21
C GLY A 434 7.04 21.97 -15.88
N PHE A 435 7.31 20.67 -15.88
CA PHE A 435 7.28 19.76 -14.72
C PHE A 435 8.65 19.04 -14.55
N PRO A 436 8.88 18.28 -13.45
CA PRO A 436 10.07 17.43 -13.32
C PRO A 436 10.22 16.47 -14.50
N GLU A 437 11.46 16.18 -14.89
CA GLU A 437 11.82 15.60 -16.20
C GLU A 437 11.14 16.31 -17.39
N PRO A 438 11.42 17.61 -17.62
CA PRO A 438 10.74 18.41 -18.65
C PRO A 438 11.02 17.96 -20.09
N GLY A 439 11.97 17.04 -20.29
CA GLY A 439 12.25 16.40 -21.58
C GLY A 439 11.40 15.15 -21.88
N GLY A 440 10.64 14.64 -20.92
CA GLY A 440 9.94 13.36 -20.99
C GLY A 440 10.70 12.22 -20.33
N LEU A 441 9.96 11.27 -19.74
CA LEU A 441 10.52 10.08 -19.11
C LEU A 441 11.17 9.17 -20.15
N VAL A 442 12.35 8.63 -19.82
CA VAL A 442 13.20 7.87 -20.75
C VAL A 442 12.83 6.37 -20.74
N PRO A 443 12.46 5.76 -21.88
CA PRO A 443 12.20 4.32 -21.96
C PRO A 443 13.43 3.47 -21.65
N GLY A 444 13.26 2.49 -20.76
CA GLY A 444 14.33 1.67 -20.18
C GLY A 444 14.93 2.25 -18.90
N THR A 445 14.25 3.19 -18.25
CA THR A 445 14.70 3.84 -17.01
C THR A 445 13.70 3.61 -15.88
N THR A 446 14.22 3.25 -14.70
CA THR A 446 13.48 3.27 -13.44
C THR A 446 13.52 4.68 -12.86
N TYR A 447 12.35 5.19 -12.48
CA TYR A 447 12.20 6.42 -11.74
C TYR A 447 11.81 6.11 -10.30
N TYR A 448 12.38 6.87 -9.37
CA TYR A 448 12.13 6.79 -7.93
C TYR A 448 11.46 8.08 -7.47
N TRP A 449 10.55 7.97 -6.51
CA TRP A 449 9.83 9.11 -5.97
C TRP A 449 9.44 8.90 -4.51
N ARG A 450 9.34 9.99 -3.76
CA ARG A 450 9.03 10.01 -2.33
C ARG A 450 8.09 11.18 -2.06
N VAL A 451 7.24 11.04 -1.05
CA VAL A 451 6.44 12.16 -0.53
C VAL A 451 6.63 12.23 0.97
N ASP A 452 7.09 13.37 1.46
CA ASP A 452 7.12 13.68 2.88
C ASP A 452 5.85 14.48 3.23
N GLU A 453 5.21 14.12 4.33
CA GLU A 453 3.97 14.75 4.76
C GLU A 453 4.26 15.88 5.75
N VAL A 454 3.68 17.06 5.50
CA VAL A 454 4.07 18.31 6.15
C VAL A 454 2.90 18.94 6.89
N ASN A 455 3.12 19.28 8.15
CA ASN A 455 2.20 20.05 9.00
C ASN A 455 2.98 20.81 10.07
N ASP A 456 3.27 22.09 9.83
CA ASP A 456 4.02 22.99 10.72
C ASP A 456 3.44 23.12 12.15
N ALA A 457 2.19 22.70 12.39
CA ALA A 457 1.59 22.69 13.73
C ALA A 457 1.98 21.46 14.57
N ASN A 458 2.62 20.44 13.98
CA ASN A 458 3.06 19.23 14.67
C ASN A 458 4.60 19.16 14.74
N ALA A 459 5.16 18.96 15.92
CA ALA A 459 6.61 18.93 16.14
C ALA A 459 7.34 17.72 15.50
N SER A 460 6.59 16.68 15.09
CA SER A 460 7.13 15.52 14.37
C SER A 460 7.11 15.68 12.83
N SER A 461 6.58 16.79 12.32
CA SER A 461 6.61 17.12 10.88
C SER A 461 7.99 17.68 10.46
N PRO A 462 8.47 17.41 9.23
CA PRO A 462 7.84 16.59 8.20
C PRO A 462 8.03 15.09 8.44
N TRP A 463 6.99 14.30 8.23
CA TRP A 463 7.05 12.85 8.29
C TRP A 463 7.57 12.30 6.97
N LYS A 464 8.79 11.76 6.98
CA LYS A 464 9.43 11.23 5.77
C LYS A 464 8.76 9.93 5.30
N GLY A 465 8.20 9.94 4.09
CA GLY A 465 7.55 8.77 3.50
C GLY A 465 8.49 7.78 2.82
N ASP A 466 7.91 6.68 2.34
CA ASP A 466 8.61 5.63 1.58
C ASP A 466 9.03 6.07 0.18
N VAL A 467 10.12 5.47 -0.31
CA VAL A 467 10.62 5.68 -1.68
C VAL A 467 10.03 4.62 -2.60
N TRP A 468 9.05 5.02 -3.40
CA TRP A 468 8.41 4.19 -4.42
C TRP A 468 9.12 4.33 -5.77
N SER A 469 8.84 3.38 -6.67
CA SER A 469 9.48 3.25 -7.96
C SER A 469 8.52 2.87 -9.07
N PHE A 470 8.85 3.21 -10.31
CA PHE A 470 8.24 2.61 -11.50
C PHE A 470 9.22 2.62 -12.66
N MET A 471 9.08 1.69 -13.61
CA MET A 471 9.92 1.61 -14.81
C MET A 471 9.11 1.98 -16.05
N VAL A 472 9.65 2.89 -16.87
CA VAL A 472 9.16 3.05 -18.25
C VAL A 472 9.79 1.95 -19.10
N PRO A 473 9.02 1.02 -19.72
CA PRO A 473 9.60 -0.13 -20.41
C PRO A 473 10.59 0.27 -21.52
N PRO A 474 11.65 -0.53 -21.79
CA PRO A 474 12.59 -0.25 -22.87
C PRO A 474 11.93 -0.34 -24.24
N LYS A 475 12.44 0.42 -25.23
CA LYS A 475 11.93 0.34 -26.64
C LYS A 475 12.30 -0.96 -27.35
N ILE A 476 13.29 -1.69 -26.84
CA ILE A 476 13.63 -3.05 -27.28
C ILE A 476 12.86 -4.06 -26.43
N ALA A 477 12.61 -5.23 -26.98
CA ALA A 477 12.06 -6.35 -26.22
C ALA A 477 13.08 -6.87 -25.20
N TYR A 478 12.58 -7.45 -24.10
CA TYR A 478 13.34 -7.76 -22.89
C TYR A 478 12.76 -8.99 -22.18
N GLN A 479 13.50 -9.52 -21.19
CA GLN A 479 13.15 -10.78 -20.52
C GLN A 479 12.81 -11.92 -21.52
N PRO A 480 13.78 -12.35 -22.36
CA PRO A 480 13.58 -13.51 -23.20
C PRO A 480 13.46 -14.78 -22.35
N ASP A 481 12.61 -15.71 -22.78
CA ASP A 481 12.61 -17.10 -22.33
C ASP A 481 12.84 -18.02 -23.56
N PRO A 482 13.88 -18.86 -23.59
CA PRO A 482 14.95 -19.00 -22.58
C PRO A 482 15.77 -17.72 -22.36
N ALA A 483 16.16 -17.51 -21.10
CA ALA A 483 17.03 -16.40 -20.70
C ALA A 483 18.39 -16.45 -21.44
N ASP A 484 19.00 -15.28 -21.62
CA ASP A 484 20.33 -15.20 -22.26
C ASP A 484 21.38 -16.04 -21.50
N GLY A 485 22.19 -16.79 -22.26
CA GLY A 485 23.14 -17.74 -21.71
C GLY A 485 22.56 -19.02 -21.08
N ALA A 486 21.25 -19.30 -21.22
CA ALA A 486 20.62 -20.54 -20.75
C ALA A 486 21.30 -21.80 -21.32
N ARG A 487 21.25 -22.89 -20.55
CA ARG A 487 21.89 -24.18 -20.88
C ARG A 487 20.95 -25.34 -20.57
N PHE A 488 21.13 -26.45 -21.30
CA PHE A 488 20.30 -27.66 -21.18
C PHE A 488 18.81 -27.41 -21.48
N THR A 489 18.52 -26.40 -22.30
CA THR A 489 17.19 -26.12 -22.86
C THR A 489 16.71 -27.26 -23.76
N PRO A 490 15.41 -27.58 -23.78
CA PRO A 490 14.84 -28.56 -24.71
C PRO A 490 15.02 -28.14 -26.17
N THR A 491 15.14 -29.12 -27.07
CA THR A 491 15.26 -28.90 -28.53
C THR A 491 13.95 -28.44 -29.18
N ASP A 492 12.84 -28.54 -28.46
CA ASP A 492 11.47 -28.16 -28.84
C ASP A 492 10.97 -26.93 -28.06
N VAL A 493 11.89 -26.11 -27.53
CA VAL A 493 11.56 -24.93 -26.74
C VAL A 493 10.89 -23.84 -27.57
N THR A 494 9.82 -23.26 -27.02
CA THR A 494 9.19 -22.04 -27.57
C THR A 494 9.98 -20.83 -27.09
N LEU A 495 10.36 -19.94 -28.01
CA LEU A 495 10.93 -18.64 -27.65
C LEU A 495 9.80 -17.66 -27.34
N SER A 496 9.89 -16.95 -26.23
CA SER A 496 9.00 -15.82 -25.90
C SER A 496 9.81 -14.67 -25.29
N TRP A 497 9.20 -13.48 -25.18
CA TRP A 497 9.83 -12.29 -24.62
C TRP A 497 8.77 -11.25 -24.25
N THR A 498 9.10 -10.31 -23.36
CA THR A 498 8.26 -9.14 -23.14
C THR A 498 8.47 -8.13 -24.29
N PRO A 499 7.42 -7.71 -25.02
CA PRO A 499 7.54 -6.75 -26.12
C PRO A 499 8.13 -5.41 -25.69
N GLY A 500 8.89 -4.78 -26.60
CA GLY A 500 9.39 -3.42 -26.39
C GLY A 500 8.26 -2.39 -26.36
N LEU A 501 8.51 -1.25 -25.70
CA LEU A 501 7.51 -0.20 -25.50
C LEU A 501 6.91 0.29 -26.82
N ASN A 502 5.58 0.22 -26.92
CA ASN A 502 4.81 0.53 -28.14
C ASN A 502 5.18 -0.31 -29.38
N ALA A 503 5.77 -1.50 -29.20
CA ALA A 503 5.95 -2.48 -30.27
C ALA A 503 4.64 -2.77 -31.02
N LYS A 504 4.78 -3.05 -32.32
CA LYS A 504 3.68 -3.53 -33.18
C LYS A 504 4.05 -4.78 -33.99
N LEU A 505 5.35 -5.00 -34.20
CA LEU A 505 5.96 -6.15 -34.89
C LEU A 505 7.32 -6.44 -34.27
N HIS A 506 7.78 -7.68 -34.38
CA HIS A 506 9.12 -8.10 -34.00
C HIS A 506 9.88 -8.62 -35.21
N SER A 507 11.19 -8.43 -35.25
CA SER A 507 12.08 -9.16 -36.17
C SER A 507 12.99 -10.07 -35.35
N VAL A 508 12.76 -11.37 -35.49
CA VAL A 508 13.52 -12.42 -34.80
C VAL A 508 14.67 -12.88 -35.69
N TYR A 509 15.87 -12.93 -35.15
CA TYR A 509 17.08 -13.42 -35.80
C TYR A 509 17.59 -14.61 -34.99
N PHE A 510 17.76 -15.76 -35.63
CA PHE A 510 18.07 -17.04 -34.98
C PHE A 510 19.10 -17.79 -35.83
N GLY A 511 20.20 -18.24 -35.24
CA GLY A 511 21.27 -18.94 -35.96
C GLY A 511 22.47 -19.29 -35.08
N ASP A 512 23.38 -20.09 -35.60
CA ASP A 512 24.61 -20.57 -34.93
C ASP A 512 25.80 -19.60 -35.03
N ASN A 513 25.66 -18.51 -35.78
CA ASN A 513 26.67 -17.45 -35.90
C ASN A 513 26.23 -16.13 -35.24
N LEU A 514 26.97 -15.73 -34.19
CA LEU A 514 26.79 -14.47 -33.47
C LEU A 514 26.88 -13.24 -34.39
N ASP A 515 27.76 -13.25 -35.40
CA ASP A 515 27.95 -12.10 -36.29
C ASP A 515 26.79 -11.95 -37.29
N ASP A 516 26.24 -13.04 -37.83
CA ASP A 516 25.12 -12.97 -38.78
C ASP A 516 23.81 -12.56 -38.07
N VAL A 517 23.57 -13.14 -36.89
CA VAL A 517 22.47 -12.77 -35.99
C VAL A 517 22.66 -11.32 -35.50
N GLY A 518 23.88 -10.94 -35.13
CA GLY A 518 24.26 -9.60 -34.70
C GLY A 518 24.06 -8.53 -35.76
N ASN A 519 24.41 -8.82 -37.03
CA ASN A 519 24.27 -7.92 -38.17
C ASN A 519 22.87 -7.93 -38.81
N ALA A 520 21.92 -8.67 -38.23
CA ALA A 520 20.50 -8.64 -38.60
C ALA A 520 20.23 -9.04 -40.08
N VAL A 521 20.93 -10.06 -40.58
CA VAL A 521 20.80 -10.54 -41.97
C VAL A 521 19.63 -11.51 -42.11
N GLY A 522 18.72 -11.26 -43.06
CA GLY A 522 17.81 -12.28 -43.63
C GLY A 522 16.50 -12.60 -42.89
N ALA A 523 16.17 -11.94 -41.78
CA ALA A 523 14.94 -12.24 -41.03
C ALA A 523 13.62 -11.88 -41.75
N VAL A 524 12.56 -12.55 -41.32
CA VAL A 524 11.16 -12.23 -41.62
C VAL A 524 10.55 -11.49 -40.41
N PRO A 525 9.77 -10.41 -40.58
CA PRO A 525 9.03 -9.80 -39.47
C PRO A 525 7.88 -10.70 -39.03
N ASP A 526 7.76 -10.92 -37.73
CA ASP A 526 6.62 -11.62 -37.14
C ASP A 526 5.51 -10.63 -36.73
N THR A 527 4.27 -11.08 -36.91
CA THR A 527 3.02 -10.38 -36.58
C THR A 527 2.36 -10.91 -35.30
N GLU A 528 2.71 -12.11 -34.85
CA GLU A 528 2.16 -12.68 -33.62
C GLU A 528 3.08 -12.41 -32.43
N THR A 529 2.48 -12.15 -31.27
CA THR A 529 3.19 -11.96 -29.99
C THR A 529 2.84 -13.14 -29.09
N THR A 530 3.77 -14.08 -29.00
CA THR A 530 3.72 -15.26 -28.12
C THR A 530 4.76 -15.15 -27.02
#